data_AF-A0A8J7Q7E4-F1
#
_entry.id   AF-A0A8J7Q7E4-F1
#
_cell.length_a   1.000
_cell.length_b   1.000
_cell.length_c   1.000
_cell.angle_alpha   90.00
_cell.angle_beta   90.00
_cell.angle_gamma   90.00
#
_symmetry.space_group_name_H-M   'P 1'
#
loop_
_entity.id
_entity.type
_entity.pdbx_description
1 polymer ?
#
loop_
_entity_poly.entity_id
_entity_poly.type
_entity_poly.pdbx_seq_one_letter_code
_entity_poly.pdbx_strand_id
1 'polypeptide(L)'
;MNHIDDELEALVARDYQFAHTRDDDGAIVTIVGVRVHHGVIDIVQLYAINDAEATRMPGDEIDIIFPQRVLWRATGSARHVIDQLLALDDPLPQRMGLAGSTGAGRWTPTVPPQTTWPAAV
;
A
#
# COMPACT_ATOMS: atom_id res chain seq x y z
N MET A 1 8.51 -18.45 15.69
CA MET A 1 9.43 -18.02 14.61
C MET A 1 8.59 -17.01 13.84
N ASN A 2 8.77 -15.70 14.06
CA ASN A 2 7.95 -14.70 13.39
C ASN A 2 8.41 -14.63 11.94
N HIS A 3 7.60 -15.19 11.04
CA HIS A 3 7.83 -15.05 9.62
C HIS A 3 7.20 -13.74 9.18
N ILE A 4 7.86 -13.03 8.26
CA ILE A 4 7.32 -11.80 7.66
C ILE A 4 5.93 -12.03 7.04
N ASP A 5 5.63 -13.28 6.70
CA ASP A 5 4.31 -13.73 6.22
C ASP A 5 3.20 -13.48 7.24
N ASP A 6 3.44 -13.71 8.54
CA ASP A 6 2.46 -13.46 9.62
C ASP A 6 2.15 -11.96 9.73
N GLU A 7 3.19 -11.12 9.58
CA GLU A 7 3.09 -9.66 9.64
C GLU A 7 2.35 -9.10 8.42
N LEU A 8 2.58 -9.69 7.23
CA LEU A 8 1.85 -9.36 6.02
C LEU A 8 0.38 -9.80 6.09
N GLU A 9 0.09 -10.98 6.64
CA GLU A 9 -1.27 -11.46 6.86
C GLU A 9 -2.04 -10.52 7.81
N ALA A 10 -1.39 -10.02 8.86
CA ALA A 10 -1.99 -9.04 9.76
C ALA A 10 -2.33 -7.71 9.06
N LEU A 11 -1.53 -7.28 8.09
CA LEU A 11 -1.85 -6.12 7.24
C LEU A 11 -2.99 -6.43 6.27
N VAL A 12 -3.02 -7.63 5.66
CA VAL A 12 -4.16 -8.06 4.82
C VAL A 12 -5.46 -8.07 5.64
N ALA A 13 -5.42 -8.52 6.89
CA ALA A 13 -6.57 -8.46 7.79
C ALA A 13 -7.03 -7.03 8.13
N ARG A 14 -6.19 -6.01 7.87
CA ARG A 14 -6.53 -4.58 7.92
C ARG A 14 -6.88 -4.01 6.54
N ASP A 15 -7.24 -4.82 5.55
CA ASP A 15 -7.60 -4.38 4.20
C ASP A 15 -6.45 -3.79 3.37
N TYR A 16 -5.19 -4.11 3.70
CA TYR A 16 -4.08 -3.80 2.79
C TYR A 16 -4.14 -4.67 1.53
N GLN A 17 -3.93 -4.03 0.39
CA GLN A 17 -3.73 -4.68 -0.90
C GLN A 17 -2.26 -4.59 -1.29
N PHE A 18 -1.66 -5.72 -1.66
CA PHE A 18 -0.25 -5.80 -1.99
C PHE A 18 -0.02 -6.00 -3.49
N ALA A 19 0.94 -5.26 -4.02
CA ALA A 19 1.56 -5.48 -5.32
C ALA A 19 3.04 -5.75 -5.13
N HIS A 20 3.63 -6.54 -6.03
CA HIS A 20 5.07 -6.76 -6.07
C HIS A 20 5.61 -6.24 -7.39
N THR A 21 6.67 -5.43 -7.33
CA THR A 21 7.43 -5.02 -8.51
C THR A 21 8.58 -5.99 -8.70
N ARG A 22 8.88 -6.31 -9.96
CA ARG A 22 10.02 -7.14 -10.34
C ARG A 22 10.98 -6.34 -11.20
N ASP A 23 12.27 -6.67 -11.15
CA ASP A 23 13.26 -6.16 -12.11
C ASP A 23 13.17 -6.88 -13.46
N ASP A 24 14.05 -6.49 -14.39
CA ASP A 24 14.16 -7.05 -15.73
C ASP A 24 14.51 -8.55 -15.73
N ASP A 25 15.11 -9.05 -14.64
CA ASP A 25 15.43 -10.46 -14.42
C ASP A 25 14.28 -11.23 -13.74
N GLY A 26 13.19 -10.54 -13.39
CA GLY A 26 12.00 -11.11 -12.75
C GLY A 26 12.15 -11.33 -11.25
N ALA A 27 13.21 -10.83 -10.61
CA ALA A 27 13.39 -10.87 -9.17
C ALA A 27 12.52 -9.79 -8.49
N ILE A 28 11.94 -10.12 -7.33
CA ILE A 28 11.12 -9.17 -6.57
C ILE A 28 12.04 -8.09 -6.00
N VAL A 29 11.81 -6.84 -6.41
CA VAL A 29 12.57 -5.68 -5.95
C VAL A 29 11.88 -4.89 -4.85
N THR A 30 10.54 -4.93 -4.80
CA THR A 30 9.78 -4.20 -3.78
C THR A 30 8.39 -4.81 -3.63
N ILE A 31 7.92 -4.92 -2.39
CA ILE A 31 6.51 -5.20 -2.09
C ILE A 31 5.88 -3.87 -1.66
N VAL A 32 4.80 -3.47 -2.33
CA VAL A 32 4.06 -2.25 -2.03
C VAL A 32 2.68 -2.65 -1.52
N GLY A 33 2.35 -2.26 -0.29
CA GLY A 33 1.02 -2.42 0.29
C GLY A 33 0.29 -1.08 0.35
N VAL A 34 -0.99 -1.06 -0.02
CA VAL A 34 -1.83 0.14 0.02
C VAL A 34 -3.13 -0.16 0.76
N ARG A 35 -3.57 0.75 1.63
CA ARG A 35 -4.87 0.71 2.30
C ARG A 35 -5.53 2.09 2.24
N VAL A 36 -6.71 2.17 1.64
CA VAL A 36 -7.53 3.39 1.61
C VAL A 36 -8.66 3.25 2.61
N HIS A 37 -8.69 4.08 3.64
CA HIS A 37 -9.68 3.96 4.72
C HIS A 37 -9.94 5.31 5.40
N HIS A 38 -11.15 5.55 5.89
CA HIS A 38 -11.47 6.70 6.77
C HIS A 38 -10.97 8.10 6.31
N GLY A 39 -10.85 8.32 5.01
CA GLY A 39 -10.35 9.59 4.44
C GLY A 39 -8.82 9.73 4.44
N VAL A 40 -8.09 8.64 4.66
CA VAL A 40 -6.62 8.56 4.55
C VAL A 40 -6.20 7.39 3.66
N ILE A 41 -4.96 7.44 3.19
CA ILE A 41 -4.30 6.39 2.44
C ILE A 41 -3.03 6.02 3.21
N ASP A 42 -2.89 4.75 3.54
CA ASP A 42 -1.66 4.18 4.06
C ASP A 42 -0.92 3.45 2.94
N ILE A 43 0.37 3.71 2.82
CA ILE A 43 1.27 3.01 1.91
C ILE A 43 2.42 2.45 2.72
N VAL A 44 2.79 1.20 2.45
CA VAL A 44 4.00 0.55 2.92
C VAL A 44 4.81 0.06 1.72
N GLN A 45 6.11 0.31 1.73
CA GLN A 45 7.07 -0.14 0.73
C GLN A 45 8.13 -0.96 1.46
N LEU A 46 8.29 -2.22 1.07
CA LEU A 46 9.27 -3.15 1.62
C LEU A 46 10.30 -3.44 0.53
N TYR A 47 11.51 -2.92 0.69
CA TYR A 47 12.63 -3.14 -0.23
C TYR A 47 13.48 -4.34 0.20
N ALA A 48 13.70 -4.46 1.51
CA ALA A 48 14.41 -5.57 2.12
C ALA A 48 13.96 -5.76 3.58
N ILE A 49 14.43 -6.83 4.23
CA ILE A 49 14.10 -7.09 5.64
C ILE A 49 14.48 -5.92 6.58
N ASN A 50 15.54 -5.18 6.24
CA ASN A 50 16.04 -4.05 7.01
C ASN A 50 15.76 -2.69 6.36
N ASP A 51 14.99 -2.67 5.26
CA ASP A 51 14.73 -1.46 4.49
C ASP A 51 13.27 -1.40 4.06
N ALA A 52 12.51 -0.58 4.76
CA ALA A 52 11.11 -0.34 4.57
C ALA A 52 10.74 1.11 4.92
N GLU A 53 9.69 1.59 4.26
CA GLU A 53 9.05 2.87 4.55
C GLU A 53 7.54 2.69 4.59
N ALA A 54 6.87 3.40 5.49
CA ALA A 54 5.43 3.58 5.46
C ALA A 54 5.06 5.04 5.61
N THR A 55 4.00 5.45 4.91
CA THR A 55 3.45 6.80 4.96
C THR A 55 1.93 6.75 5.01
N ARG A 56 1.33 7.51 5.94
CA ARG A 56 -0.09 7.86 5.92
C ARG A 56 -0.26 9.26 5.34
N MET A 57 -1.16 9.40 4.38
CA MET A 57 -1.48 10.67 3.72
C MET A 57 -3.00 10.88 3.66
N PRO A 58 -3.45 12.12 3.43
CA PRO A 58 -4.85 12.41 3.17
C PRO A 58 -5.38 11.63 1.95
N GLY A 59 -6.65 11.22 2.00
CA GLY A 59 -7.28 10.46 0.90
C GLY A 59 -7.53 11.26 -0.37
N ASP A 60 -7.37 12.58 -0.31
CA ASP A 60 -7.42 13.51 -1.44
C ASP A 60 -6.03 13.84 -2.01
N GLU A 61 -4.98 13.11 -1.60
CA GLU A 61 -3.64 13.24 -2.19
C GLU A 61 -3.63 12.75 -3.65
N ILE A 62 -3.04 13.56 -4.54
CA ILE A 62 -3.06 13.31 -5.98
C ILE A 62 -1.95 12.34 -6.37
N ASP A 63 -0.76 12.52 -5.80
CA ASP A 63 0.40 11.65 -6.02
C ASP A 63 0.72 10.90 -4.73
N ILE A 64 0.30 9.65 -4.67
CA ILE A 64 0.51 8.80 -3.50
C ILE A 64 1.93 8.22 -3.43
N ILE A 65 2.68 8.26 -4.54
CA ILE A 65 4.06 7.78 -4.59
C ILE A 65 5.01 8.88 -4.09
N PHE A 66 4.72 10.14 -4.43
CA PHE A 66 5.45 11.32 -3.96
C PHE A 66 4.53 12.32 -3.23
N PRO A 67 3.95 11.91 -2.09
CA PRO A 67 2.94 12.72 -1.40
C PRO A 67 3.51 14.04 -0.91
N GLN A 68 2.78 15.12 -1.15
CA GLN A 68 3.11 16.44 -0.62
C GLN A 68 2.60 16.60 0.82
N ARG A 69 1.53 15.89 1.18
CA ARG A 69 0.91 15.94 2.50
C ARG A 69 1.10 14.61 3.22
N VAL A 70 1.91 14.63 4.27
CA VAL A 70 2.20 13.47 5.12
C VAL A 70 1.60 13.69 6.50
N LEU A 71 0.71 12.79 6.93
CA LEU A 71 0.10 12.80 8.26
C LEU A 71 0.93 12.00 9.26
N TRP A 72 1.57 10.93 8.79
CA TRP A 72 2.45 10.08 9.58
C TRP A 72 3.43 9.35 8.66
N ARG A 73 4.63 9.04 9.17
CA ARG A 73 5.68 8.31 8.44
C ARG A 73 6.55 7.49 9.38
N ALA A 74 6.99 6.32 8.92
CA ALA A 74 8.03 5.52 9.56
C ALA A 74 8.99 4.93 8.53
N THR A 75 10.25 4.76 8.92
CA THR A 75 11.28 4.09 8.12
C THR A 75 12.10 3.16 9.02
N GLY A 76 12.69 2.11 8.44
CA GLY A 76 13.56 1.18 9.17
C GLY A 76 13.42 -0.25 8.68
N SER A 77 13.56 -1.22 9.59
CA SER A 77 13.32 -2.63 9.24
C SER A 77 11.85 -2.88 8.90
N ALA A 78 11.58 -3.84 8.02
CA ALA A 78 10.23 -4.22 7.62
C ALA A 78 9.34 -4.47 8.83
N ARG A 79 9.83 -5.27 9.77
CA ARG A 79 9.13 -5.55 11.03
C ARG A 79 8.81 -4.29 11.83
N HIS A 80 9.79 -3.41 12.02
CA HIS A 80 9.59 -2.18 12.80
C HIS A 80 8.53 -1.28 12.16
N VAL A 81 8.55 -1.16 10.84
CA VAL A 81 7.58 -0.35 10.09
C VAL A 81 6.19 -0.97 10.14
N ILE A 82 6.07 -2.29 9.96
CA ILE A 82 4.80 -3.01 10.05
C ILE A 82 4.21 -2.92 11.46
N ASP A 83 5.02 -3.11 12.50
CA ASP A 83 4.60 -2.97 13.90
C ASP A 83 4.02 -1.58 14.16
N GLN A 84 4.65 -0.51 13.64
CA GLN A 84 4.12 0.84 13.79
C GLN A 84 2.82 1.06 13.02
N LEU A 85 2.68 0.51 11.82
CA LEU A 85 1.42 0.56 11.07
C LEU A 85 0.29 -0.19 11.77
N LEU A 86 0.59 -1.34 12.37
CA LEU A 86 -0.36 -2.12 13.16
C LEU A 86 -0.69 -1.42 14.50
N ALA A 87 0.21 -0.62 15.05
CA ALA A 87 -0.08 0.20 16.23
C ALA A 87 -0.89 1.46 15.93
N LEU A 88 -0.98 1.87 14.66
CA LEU A 88 -1.64 3.10 14.25
C LEU A 88 -3.17 2.94 14.31
N ASP A 89 -3.83 3.83 15.05
CA ASP A 89 -5.28 3.88 15.14
C ASP A 89 -5.91 4.36 13.82
N ASP A 90 -7.12 3.88 13.55
CA ASP A 90 -7.91 4.40 12.44
C ASP A 90 -8.46 5.79 12.77
N PRO A 91 -8.36 6.77 11.85
CA PRO A 91 -9.03 8.05 12.04
C PRO A 91 -10.52 7.85 12.24
N LEU A 92 -11.13 8.67 13.10
CA LEU A 92 -12.58 8.68 13.23
C LEU A 92 -13.21 8.90 11.84
N PRO A 93 -14.25 8.14 11.45
CA PRO A 93 -14.93 8.36 10.19
C PRO A 93 -15.33 9.83 10.11
N GLN A 94 -14.82 10.55 9.11
CA GLN A 94 -15.25 11.92 8.88
C GLN A 94 -16.76 11.88 8.70
N ARG A 95 -17.49 12.54 9.62
CA ARG A 95 -18.93 12.74 9.47
C ARG A 95 -19.06 13.59 8.21
N MET A 96 -19.42 12.97 7.09
CA MET A 96 -19.64 13.64 5.82
C MET A 96 -20.72 14.71 6.01
N GLY A 97 -20.29 15.91 6.40
CA GLY A 97 -21.08 17.12 6.29
C GLY A 97 -21.27 17.38 4.80
N LEU A 98 -22.52 17.55 4.40
CA LEU A 98 -22.98 17.87 3.05
C LEU A 98 -22.17 19.03 2.41
N ALA A 99 -21.06 18.73 1.75
CA ALA A 99 -20.40 19.63 0.80
C ALA A 99 -19.55 18.78 -0.15
N GLY A 100 -19.96 18.75 -1.40
CA GLY A 100 -19.51 17.76 -2.38
C GLY A 100 -18.03 17.82 -2.75
N SER A 101 -17.47 16.63 -2.97
CA SER A 101 -16.61 16.37 -4.12
C SER A 101 -16.78 14.90 -4.51
N THR A 102 -17.48 14.67 -5.62
CA THR A 102 -17.60 13.37 -6.27
C THR A 102 -16.31 13.10 -7.03
N GLY A 103 -15.24 12.82 -6.30
CA GLY A 103 -13.95 12.38 -6.84
C GLY A 103 -13.74 10.89 -6.58
N ALA A 104 -14.74 10.06 -6.86
CA ALA A 104 -14.61 8.61 -6.77
C ALA A 104 -13.77 8.10 -7.95
N GLY A 105 -12.45 8.32 -7.89
CA GLY A 105 -11.48 7.58 -8.68
C GLY A 105 -11.52 6.13 -8.24
N ARG A 106 -12.40 5.35 -8.86
CA ARG A 106 -12.44 3.90 -8.68
C ARG A 106 -11.17 3.33 -9.30
N TRP A 107 -10.29 2.78 -8.46
CA TRP A 107 -9.23 1.89 -8.91
C TRP A 107 -9.86 0.75 -9.72
N THR A 108 -9.60 0.73 -11.02
CA THR A 108 -9.87 -0.44 -11.87
C THR A 108 -8.57 -1.21 -12.02
N PRO A 109 -8.51 -2.50 -11.68
CA PRO A 109 -7.35 -3.31 -12.03
C PRO A 109 -7.19 -3.27 -13.54
N THR A 110 -6.07 -2.74 -14.02
CA THR A 110 -5.63 -2.94 -15.39
C THR A 110 -5.38 -4.43 -15.54
N VAL A 111 -6.25 -5.11 -16.29
CA VAL A 111 -6.01 -6.48 -16.74
C VAL A 111 -4.64 -6.48 -17.41
N PRO A 112 -3.67 -7.31 -16.99
CA PRO A 112 -2.41 -7.40 -17.72
C PRO A 112 -2.72 -7.78 -19.18
N PRO A 113 -1.98 -7.27 -20.17
CA PRO A 113 -2.14 -7.74 -21.54
C PRO A 113 -1.92 -9.26 -21.51
N GLN A 114 -2.97 -9.98 -21.85
CA GLN A 114 -2.96 -11.42 -22.08
C GLN A 114 -1.97 -11.71 -23.22
N THR A 115 -0.72 -11.96 -22.86
CA THR A 115 0.28 -12.54 -23.77
C THR A 115 -0.15 -13.99 -24.01
N THR A 116 -0.95 -14.20 -25.06
CA THR A 116 -1.14 -15.54 -25.61
C THR A 116 0.18 -15.94 -26.26
N TRP A 117 0.78 -17.03 -25.78
CA TRP A 117 1.98 -17.60 -26.38
C TRP A 117 1.59 -18.25 -27.71
N PRO A 118 2.29 -17.99 -28.83
CA PRO A 118 2.10 -18.80 -30.02
C PRO A 118 2.65 -20.20 -29.77
N ALA A 119 1.86 -21.23 -30.07
CA ALA A 119 2.34 -22.60 -30.11
C ALA A 119 3.47 -22.72 -31.14
N ALA A 120 4.58 -23.34 -30.75
CA ALA A 120 5.67 -23.68 -31.66
C ALA A 120 5.14 -24.64 -32.75
N VAL A 121 5.53 -24.38 -34.01
CA VAL A 121 5.22 -25.24 -35.17
C VAL A 121 6.24 -26.37 -35.26
#